data_AF-K2H8M3-F1
#
_entry.id   AF-K2H8M3-F1
#
_cell.length_a   1.000
_cell.length_b   1.000
_cell.length_c   1.000
_cell.angle_alpha   90.00
_cell.angle_beta   90.00
_cell.angle_gamma   90.00
#
_symmetry.space_group_name_H-M   'P 1'
#
loop_
_entity.id
_entity.type
_entity.pdbx_description
1 polymer ?
#
loop_
_entity_poly.entity_id
_entity_poly.type
_entity_poly.pdbx_seq_one_letter_code
_entity_poly.pdbx_strand_id
1 'polypeptide(L)'
;MIQSSRYHRLMIYVKQKNLLPLCFENCFTKYHKVLDFYAGGLIKERVSSKIVNAFEICDPSFFTTFRDCIMHMRHAVFDELFAYYIPHPFCDKGRFVCLFVTECYVRSTNNSLHKEDATTLLELMNFILNCMFLAGCDLFFHVPSFFHLTEPDKHFQEKERQIDVLVKNPLWRLFGNE
;
A
#
# COMPACT_ATOMS: atom_id res chain seq x y z
N MET A 1 -9.79 -14.67 -7.36
CA MET A 1 -9.47 -13.46 -8.14
C MET A 1 -9.88 -12.25 -7.30
N ILE A 2 -8.89 -11.53 -6.76
CA ILE A 2 -9.14 -10.33 -5.93
C ILE A 2 -9.73 -9.24 -6.84
N GLN A 3 -10.72 -8.47 -6.38
CA GLN A 3 -11.37 -7.42 -7.16
C GLN A 3 -10.41 -6.26 -7.49
N SER A 4 -9.60 -6.43 -8.53
CA SER A 4 -8.58 -5.49 -9.04
C SER A 4 -9.12 -4.10 -9.31
N SER A 5 -10.30 -4.00 -9.92
CA SER A 5 -10.92 -2.73 -10.29
C SER A 5 -11.19 -1.79 -9.11
N ARG A 6 -11.38 -2.32 -7.90
CA ARG A 6 -11.56 -1.50 -6.69
C ARG A 6 -10.23 -0.94 -6.22
N TYR A 7 -9.20 -1.78 -6.15
CA TYR A 7 -7.84 -1.34 -5.81
C TYR A 7 -7.35 -0.22 -6.74
N HIS A 8 -7.49 -0.41 -8.06
CA HIS A 8 -7.04 0.60 -9.02
C HIS A 8 -7.76 1.94 -8.85
N ARG A 9 -9.08 1.92 -8.57
CA ARG A 9 -9.85 3.14 -8.27
C ARG A 9 -9.35 3.85 -7.01
N LEU A 10 -9.07 3.10 -5.94
CA LEU A 10 -8.55 3.67 -4.69
C LEU A 10 -7.16 4.28 -4.90
N MET A 11 -6.27 3.60 -5.61
CA MET A 11 -4.92 4.10 -5.89
C MET A 11 -4.95 5.41 -6.68
N ILE A 12 -5.77 5.48 -7.73
CA ILE A 12 -5.95 6.70 -8.52
C ILE A 12 -6.50 7.82 -7.64
N TYR A 13 -7.53 7.55 -6.85
CA TYR A 13 -8.13 8.54 -5.94
C TYR A 13 -7.10 9.11 -4.96
N VAL A 14 -6.33 8.22 -4.31
CA VAL A 14 -5.29 8.57 -3.34
C VAL A 14 -4.17 9.40 -3.98
N LYS A 15 -3.75 9.06 -5.21
CA LYS A 15 -2.76 9.83 -5.99
C LYS A 15 -3.31 11.22 -6.37
N GLN A 16 -4.54 11.28 -6.90
CA GLN A 16 -5.19 12.54 -7.31
C GLN A 16 -5.39 13.52 -6.15
N LYS A 17 -5.80 13.01 -4.99
CA LYS A 17 -6.03 13.79 -3.78
C LYS A 17 -4.76 14.05 -2.97
N ASN A 18 -3.61 13.50 -3.40
CA ASN A 18 -2.34 13.58 -2.70
C ASN A 18 -2.45 13.18 -1.21
N LEU A 19 -3.16 12.06 -0.95
CA LEU A 19 -3.42 11.63 0.42
C LEU A 19 -2.20 11.00 1.10
N LEU A 20 -1.25 10.49 0.30
CA LEU A 20 -0.01 9.84 0.72
C LEU A 20 1.22 10.55 0.13
N PRO A 21 1.46 11.82 0.51
CA PRO A 21 2.51 12.64 -0.09
C PRO A 21 3.91 12.03 0.02
N LEU A 22 4.24 11.33 1.12
CA LEU A 22 5.58 10.74 1.27
C LEU A 22 5.78 9.58 0.29
N CYS A 23 4.81 8.67 0.19
CA CYS A 23 4.92 7.53 -0.71
C CYS A 23 4.95 7.88 -2.21
N PHE A 24 4.49 9.07 -2.59
CA PHE A 24 4.59 9.59 -3.96
C PHE A 24 5.71 10.64 -4.14
N GLU A 25 6.56 10.86 -3.14
CA GLU A 25 7.78 11.68 -3.30
C GLU A 25 8.81 10.94 -4.18
N ASN A 26 9.55 11.71 -4.99
CA ASN A 26 10.58 11.18 -5.89
C ASN A 26 11.88 10.81 -5.17
N CYS A 27 12.06 11.23 -3.91
CA CYS A 27 13.31 11.04 -3.18
C CYS A 27 13.08 10.77 -1.69
N PHE A 28 14.03 10.06 -1.09
CA PHE A 28 13.98 9.74 0.33
C PHE A 28 14.33 10.98 1.18
N THR A 29 13.45 11.35 2.10
CA THR A 29 13.57 12.54 2.95
C THR A 29 13.67 12.19 4.44
N LYS A 30 13.91 13.19 5.30
CA LYS A 30 13.92 13.00 6.76
C LYS A 30 12.58 12.49 7.30
N TYR A 31 11.47 12.86 6.67
CA TYR A 31 10.13 12.42 7.07
C TYR A 31 9.93 10.92 6.81
N HIS A 32 10.56 10.39 5.77
CA HIS A 32 10.59 8.95 5.52
C HIS A 32 11.32 8.18 6.62
N LYS A 33 12.40 8.73 7.20
CA LYS A 33 13.07 8.09 8.35
C LYS A 33 12.16 7.97 9.56
N VAL A 34 11.38 9.01 9.83
CA VAL A 34 10.40 9.03 10.92
C VAL A 34 9.29 8.01 10.64
N LEU A 35 8.76 7.99 9.42
CA LEU A 35 7.74 7.03 9.00
C LEU A 35 8.23 5.58 9.10
N ASP A 36 9.47 5.33 8.70
CA ASP A 36 10.13 4.02 8.76
C ASP A 36 10.28 3.50 10.19
N PHE A 37 10.62 4.39 11.13
CA PHE A 37 10.66 4.07 12.55
C PHE A 37 9.29 3.59 13.05
N TYR A 38 8.21 4.28 12.69
CA TYR A 38 6.84 3.86 13.04
C TYR A 38 6.42 2.57 12.33
N ALA A 39 6.86 2.38 11.08
CA ALA A 39 6.50 1.22 10.28
C ALA A 39 6.97 -0.09 10.94
N GLY A 40 8.16 -0.08 11.56
CA GLY A 40 8.69 -1.25 12.25
C GLY A 40 7.76 -1.79 13.35
N GLY A 41 7.14 -0.89 14.14
CA GLY A 41 6.20 -1.27 15.20
C GLY A 41 4.82 -1.62 14.65
N LEU A 42 4.26 -0.73 13.82
CA LEU A 42 2.90 -0.87 13.29
C LEU A 42 2.74 -2.15 12.47
N ILE A 43 3.65 -2.42 11.52
CA ILE A 43 3.52 -3.57 10.62
C ILE A 43 3.61 -4.86 11.41
N LYS A 44 4.53 -4.94 12.38
CA LYS A 44 4.64 -6.11 13.26
C LYS A 44 3.36 -6.33 14.05
N GLU A 45 2.79 -5.29 14.65
CA GLU A 45 1.54 -5.38 15.41
C GLU A 45 0.40 -5.86 14.52
N ARG A 46 0.18 -5.20 13.37
CA ARG A 46 -0.93 -5.53 12.46
C ARG A 46 -0.85 -6.94 11.89
N VAL A 47 0.33 -7.37 11.45
CA VAL A 47 0.55 -8.73 10.97
C VAL A 47 0.35 -9.73 12.10
N SER A 48 0.90 -9.46 13.29
CA SER A 48 0.75 -10.32 14.47
C SER A 48 -0.71 -10.51 14.86
N SER A 49 -1.45 -9.41 14.96
CA SER A 49 -2.89 -9.40 15.25
C SER A 49 -3.66 -10.22 14.22
N LYS A 50 -3.30 -10.08 12.94
CA LYS A 50 -3.93 -10.82 11.85
C LYS A 50 -3.69 -12.33 11.93
N ILE A 51 -2.47 -12.76 12.29
CA ILE A 51 -2.14 -14.18 12.50
C ILE A 51 -2.96 -14.73 13.66
N VAL A 52 -2.94 -14.07 14.82
CA VAL A 52 -3.66 -14.55 16.01
C VAL A 52 -5.16 -14.65 15.78
N ASN A 53 -5.74 -13.72 15.02
CA ASN A 53 -7.17 -13.76 14.67
C ASN A 53 -7.52 -14.81 13.62
N ALA A 54 -6.55 -15.30 12.84
CA ALA A 54 -6.78 -16.26 11.77
C ALA A 54 -6.57 -17.73 12.20
N PHE A 55 -5.83 -17.97 13.28
CA PHE A 55 -5.47 -19.31 13.74
C PHE A 55 -5.82 -19.49 15.23
N GLU A 56 -6.67 -20.47 15.54
CA GLU A 56 -7.13 -20.76 16.91
C GLU A 56 -5.99 -21.21 17.86
N ILE A 57 -4.96 -21.85 17.31
CA ILE A 57 -3.77 -22.29 18.05
C ILE A 57 -2.53 -21.80 17.27
N CYS A 58 -1.76 -20.91 17.89
CA CYS A 58 -0.47 -20.45 17.40
C CYS A 58 0.58 -20.76 18.46
N ASP A 59 1.33 -21.85 18.30
CA ASP A 59 2.55 -22.00 19.10
C ASP A 59 3.57 -20.91 18.71
N PRO A 60 4.48 -20.52 19.61
CA PRO A 60 5.41 -19.41 19.35
C PRO A 60 6.32 -19.63 18.14
N SER A 61 6.65 -20.88 17.81
CA SER A 61 7.51 -21.21 16.67
C SER A 61 6.76 -21.02 15.36
N PHE A 62 5.54 -21.55 15.26
CA PHE A 62 4.64 -21.30 14.14
C PHE A 62 4.45 -19.79 13.93
N PHE A 63 4.08 -19.07 14.98
CA PHE A 63 3.79 -17.64 14.90
C PHE A 63 4.98 -16.84 14.37
N THR A 64 6.18 -17.10 14.90
CA THR A 64 7.40 -16.39 14.50
C THR A 64 7.75 -16.69 13.04
N THR A 65 7.77 -17.97 12.68
CA THR A 65 8.14 -18.42 11.33
C THR A 65 7.14 -17.92 10.28
N PHE A 66 5.85 -17.96 10.59
CA PHE A 66 4.81 -17.50 9.67
C PHE A 66 4.82 -15.99 9.50
N ARG A 67 5.03 -15.22 10.58
CA ARG A 67 5.23 -13.77 10.50
C ARG A 67 6.45 -13.43 9.62
N ASP A 68 7.54 -14.15 9.76
CA ASP A 68 8.74 -13.93 8.96
C ASP A 68 8.50 -14.21 7.48
N CYS A 69 7.69 -15.23 7.15
CA CYS A 69 7.24 -15.50 5.77
C CYS A 69 6.40 -14.34 5.19
N ILE A 70 5.41 -13.83 5.95
CA ILE A 70 4.63 -12.65 5.54
C ILE A 70 5.53 -11.45 5.27
N MET A 71 6.51 -11.24 6.15
CA MET A 71 7.48 -10.16 6.03
C MET A 71 8.43 -10.35 4.84
N HIS A 72 8.80 -11.58 4.51
CA HIS A 72 9.62 -11.87 3.34
C HIS A 72 8.87 -11.54 2.03
N MET A 73 7.57 -11.81 1.98
CA MET A 73 6.76 -11.69 0.75
C MET A 73 6.37 -10.26 0.36
N ARG A 74 6.78 -9.23 1.12
CA ARG A 74 6.46 -7.83 0.79
C ARG A 74 6.98 -7.39 -0.57
N HIS A 75 8.09 -7.94 -1.06
CA HIS A 75 8.62 -7.60 -2.38
C HIS A 75 7.69 -8.10 -3.50
N ALA A 76 7.12 -9.30 -3.36
CA ALA A 76 6.13 -9.81 -4.31
C ALA A 76 4.85 -8.96 -4.29
N VAL A 77 4.41 -8.53 -3.11
CA VAL A 77 3.28 -7.59 -2.98
C VAL A 77 3.58 -6.26 -3.67
N PHE A 78 4.82 -5.77 -3.60
CA PHE A 78 5.22 -4.58 -4.35
C PHE A 78 5.04 -4.78 -5.85
N ASP A 79 5.56 -5.88 -6.38
CA ASP A 79 5.57 -6.15 -7.82
C ASP A 79 4.16 -6.28 -8.39
N GLU A 80 3.26 -6.94 -7.66
CA GLU A 80 1.87 -7.15 -8.08
C GLU A 80 0.99 -5.89 -7.91
N LEU A 81 1.19 -5.10 -6.84
CA LEU A 81 0.30 -3.98 -6.52
C LEU A 81 0.81 -2.64 -7.02
N PHE A 82 2.09 -2.36 -6.80
CA PHE A 82 2.64 -1.00 -6.84
C PHE A 82 3.46 -0.73 -8.09
N ALA A 83 4.06 -1.75 -8.73
CA ALA A 83 4.98 -1.54 -9.84
C ALA A 83 4.39 -0.71 -10.99
N TYR A 84 3.09 -0.86 -11.25
CA TYR A 84 2.37 -0.07 -12.25
C TYR A 84 2.30 1.43 -11.87
N TYR A 85 2.05 1.75 -10.61
CA TYR A 85 1.88 3.13 -10.12
C TYR A 85 3.19 3.82 -9.74
N ILE A 86 4.18 3.02 -9.33
CA ILE A 86 5.43 3.45 -8.69
C ILE A 86 6.56 2.60 -9.28
N PRO A 87 6.96 2.85 -10.54
CA PRO A 87 7.97 2.02 -11.21
C PRO A 87 9.36 2.15 -10.58
N HIS A 88 9.62 3.27 -9.90
CA HIS A 88 10.91 3.59 -9.29
C HIS A 88 10.70 4.07 -7.84
N PRO A 89 10.52 3.16 -6.88
CA PRO A 89 10.38 3.53 -5.48
C PRO A 89 11.68 4.16 -4.97
N PHE A 90 11.58 5.16 -4.09
CA PHE A 90 12.74 5.83 -3.48
C PHE A 90 13.54 4.94 -2.50
N CYS A 91 13.06 3.73 -2.22
CA CYS A 91 13.69 2.75 -1.35
C CYS A 91 13.42 1.32 -1.84
N ASP A 92 13.95 0.33 -1.12
CA ASP A 92 13.69 -1.08 -1.40
C ASP A 92 12.18 -1.39 -1.44
N LYS A 93 11.76 -2.28 -2.35
CA LYS A 93 10.37 -2.66 -2.60
C LYS A 93 9.64 -3.11 -1.34
N GLY A 94 10.25 -4.00 -0.55
CA GLY A 94 9.65 -4.52 0.67
C GLY A 94 9.54 -3.44 1.74
N ARG A 95 10.50 -2.53 1.81
CA ARG A 95 10.43 -1.35 2.68
C ARG A 95 9.35 -0.37 2.24
N PHE A 96 9.20 -0.15 0.93
CA PHE A 96 8.18 0.73 0.37
C PHE A 96 6.77 0.30 0.80
N VAL A 97 6.44 -0.99 0.70
CA VAL A 97 5.14 -1.53 1.14
C VAL A 97 4.87 -1.20 2.61
N CYS A 98 5.87 -1.34 3.48
CA CYS A 98 5.75 -0.97 4.89
C CYS A 98 5.47 0.52 5.08
N LEU A 99 6.21 1.39 4.38
CA LEU A 99 6.03 2.83 4.45
C LEU A 99 4.64 3.24 3.97
N PHE A 100 4.16 2.64 2.87
CA PHE A 100 2.84 2.89 2.32
C PHE A 100 1.72 2.57 3.30
N VAL A 101 1.72 1.35 3.84
CA VAL A 101 0.74 0.94 4.86
C VAL A 101 0.79 1.85 6.09
N THR A 102 2.00 2.27 6.49
CA THR A 102 2.19 3.14 7.66
C THR A 102 1.69 4.55 7.42
N GLU A 103 1.95 5.11 6.24
CA GLU A 103 1.44 6.43 5.89
C GLU A 103 -0.09 6.43 5.82
N CYS A 104 -0.70 5.39 5.23
CA CYS A 104 -2.16 5.21 5.26
C CYS A 104 -2.70 5.29 6.69
N TYR A 105 -2.10 4.53 7.62
CA TYR A 105 -2.51 4.55 9.02
C TYR A 105 -2.37 5.93 9.64
N VAL A 106 -1.17 6.52 9.61
CA VAL A 106 -0.89 7.83 10.24
C VAL A 106 -1.83 8.90 9.69
N ARG A 107 -2.01 8.96 8.38
CA ARG A 107 -2.87 9.92 7.70
C ARG A 107 -4.35 9.69 8.03
N SER A 108 -4.80 8.43 8.13
CA SER A 108 -6.18 8.12 8.51
C SER A 108 -6.53 8.52 9.95
N THR A 109 -5.53 8.56 10.84
CA THR A 109 -5.70 9.01 12.24
C THR A 109 -5.66 10.53 12.40
N ASN A 110 -5.46 11.28 11.32
CA ASN A 110 -5.43 12.74 11.37
C ASN A 110 -6.86 13.31 11.41
N ASN A 111 -7.23 13.91 12.54
CA ASN A 111 -8.56 14.50 12.76
C ASN A 111 -8.93 15.64 11.78
N SER A 112 -7.96 16.21 11.06
CA SER A 112 -8.21 17.24 10.05
C SER A 112 -8.58 16.70 8.67
N LEU A 113 -8.45 15.39 8.45
CA LEU A 113 -8.76 14.75 7.18
C LEU A 113 -10.26 14.46 7.06
N HIS A 114 -10.84 14.61 5.87
CA HIS A 114 -12.24 14.24 5.66
C HIS A 114 -12.47 12.75 5.98
N LYS A 115 -13.63 12.43 6.57
CA LYS A 115 -13.97 11.06 6.99
C LYS A 115 -13.90 10.04 5.84
N GLU A 116 -14.30 10.46 4.63
CA GLU A 116 -14.23 9.62 3.43
C GLU A 116 -12.78 9.30 3.04
N ASP A 117 -11.89 10.29 3.04
CA ASP A 117 -10.46 10.12 2.78
C ASP A 117 -9.83 9.19 3.82
N ALA A 118 -10.13 9.40 5.10
CA ALA A 118 -9.64 8.53 6.19
C ALA A 118 -10.12 7.08 6.01
N THR A 119 -11.38 6.87 5.62
CA THR A 119 -11.95 5.54 5.35
C THR A 119 -11.25 4.89 4.16
N THR A 120 -11.01 5.64 3.08
CA THR A 120 -10.28 5.19 1.89
C THR A 120 -8.87 4.72 2.24
N LEU A 121 -8.15 5.47 3.06
CA LEU A 121 -6.81 5.12 3.51
C LEU A 121 -6.78 3.85 4.36
N LEU A 122 -7.74 3.68 5.28
CA LEU A 122 -7.87 2.45 6.08
C LEU A 122 -8.24 1.25 5.21
N GLU A 123 -9.10 1.43 4.22
CA GLU A 123 -9.46 0.38 3.28
C GLU A 123 -8.22 -0.09 2.48
N LEU A 124 -7.44 0.85 1.96
CA LEU A 124 -6.23 0.55 1.20
C LEU A 124 -5.16 -0.11 2.09
N MET A 125 -4.98 0.38 3.32
CA MET A 125 -4.11 -0.22 4.33
C MET A 125 -4.48 -1.69 4.57
N ASN A 126 -5.76 -1.96 4.85
CA ASN A 126 -6.25 -3.32 5.13
C ASN A 126 -6.12 -4.22 3.91
N PHE A 127 -6.39 -3.70 2.71
CA PHE A 127 -6.21 -4.42 1.46
C PHE A 127 -4.77 -4.90 1.30
N ILE A 128 -3.79 -4.01 1.46
CA ILE A 128 -2.36 -4.36 1.32
C ILE A 128 -1.93 -5.35 2.42
N LEU A 129 -2.37 -5.16 3.67
CA LEU A 129 -2.09 -6.11 4.75
C LEU A 129 -2.69 -7.50 4.48
N ASN A 130 -3.89 -7.57 3.88
CA ASN A 130 -4.48 -8.83 3.43
C ASN A 130 -3.62 -9.49 2.33
N CYS A 131 -3.14 -8.69 1.38
CA CYS A 131 -2.25 -9.17 0.32
C CYS A 131 -0.95 -9.74 0.89
N MET A 132 -0.31 -9.03 1.82
CA MET A 132 0.89 -9.51 2.53
C MET A 132 0.62 -10.83 3.26
N PHE A 133 -0.50 -10.92 3.97
CA PHE A 133 -0.88 -12.11 4.71
C PHE A 133 -1.08 -13.31 3.78
N LEU A 134 -1.84 -13.14 2.69
CA LEU A 134 -2.07 -14.20 1.70
C LEU A 134 -0.76 -14.64 1.02
N ALA A 135 0.09 -13.70 0.62
CA ALA A 135 1.39 -14.03 0.03
C ALA A 135 2.28 -14.80 1.02
N GLY A 136 2.21 -14.46 2.32
CA GLY A 136 2.88 -15.24 3.36
C GLY A 136 2.31 -16.64 3.52
N CYS A 137 0.98 -16.83 3.40
CA CYS A 137 0.36 -18.16 3.38
C CYS A 137 0.91 -19.01 2.24
N ASP A 138 1.08 -18.43 1.06
CA ASP A 138 1.59 -19.14 -0.11
C ASP A 138 3.01 -19.67 0.13
N LEU A 139 3.86 -18.84 0.71
CA LEU A 139 5.23 -19.22 1.05
C LEU A 139 5.27 -20.27 2.17
N PHE A 140 4.47 -20.09 3.22
CA PHE A 140 4.56 -20.91 4.43
C PHE A 140 3.87 -22.28 4.30
N PHE A 141 2.68 -22.33 3.70
CA PHE A 141 1.91 -23.56 3.54
C PHE A 141 2.19 -24.28 2.22
N HIS A 142 3.01 -23.69 1.35
CA HIS A 142 3.29 -24.19 0.00
C HIS A 142 2.01 -24.44 -0.81
N VAL A 143 0.97 -23.65 -0.56
CA VAL A 143 -0.28 -23.69 -1.32
C VAL A 143 -0.18 -22.62 -2.39
N PRO A 144 -0.37 -22.94 -3.68
CA PRO A 144 -0.45 -21.91 -4.70
C PRO A 144 -1.75 -21.12 -4.52
N SER A 145 -1.69 -19.90 -3.98
CA SER A 145 -2.81 -18.97 -4.10
C SER A 145 -2.71 -18.11 -5.35
N PHE A 146 -3.90 -17.72 -5.81
CA PHE A 146 -4.19 -16.90 -6.99
C PHE A 146 -3.92 -15.41 -6.74
N PHE A 147 -2.81 -15.06 -6.08
CA PHE A 147 -2.42 -13.67 -5.87
C PHE A 147 -1.85 -13.07 -7.16
N HIS A 148 -2.73 -12.93 -8.16
CA HIS A 148 -2.47 -12.13 -9.34
C HIS A 148 -3.57 -11.11 -9.46
N LEU A 149 -3.16 -9.84 -9.46
CA LEU A 149 -4.05 -8.76 -9.86
C LEU A 149 -3.93 -8.60 -11.37
N THR A 150 -5.08 -8.65 -12.05
CA THR A 150 -5.14 -8.27 -13.46
C THR A 150 -4.72 -6.80 -13.58
N GLU A 151 -3.89 -6.50 -14.57
CA GLU A 151 -3.53 -5.12 -14.92
C GLU A 151 -4.78 -4.23 -15.10
N PRO A 152 -4.67 -2.92 -14.82
CA PRO A 152 -5.78 -1.98 -15.03
C PRO A 152 -6.17 -1.95 -16.52
N ASP A 153 -7.48 -1.93 -16.80
CA ASP A 153 -7.99 -1.94 -18.17
C ASP A 153 -7.58 -0.69 -18.97
N LYS A 154 -7.71 -0.77 -20.31
CA LYS A 154 -7.31 0.32 -21.24
C LYS A 154 -8.00 1.65 -20.94
N HIS A 155 -9.21 1.63 -20.38
CA HIS A 155 -9.95 2.85 -20.01
C HIS A 155 -9.37 3.50 -18.74
N PHE A 156 -8.80 2.70 -17.82
CA PHE A 156 -8.05 3.21 -16.67
C PHE A 156 -6.71 3.85 -17.09
N GLN A 157 -6.02 3.30 -18.09
CA GLN A 157 -4.74 3.85 -18.58
C GLN A 157 -4.89 5.25 -19.22
N GLU A 158 -6.01 5.52 -19.89
CA GLU A 158 -6.30 6.84 -20.48
C GLU A 158 -6.54 7.92 -19.41
N LYS A 159 -7.23 7.59 -18.32
CA LYS A 159 -7.44 8.51 -17.19
C LYS A 159 -6.13 8.84 -16.47
N GLU A 160 -5.21 7.89 -16.35
CA GLU A 160 -3.93 8.14 -15.69
C GLU A 160 -2.99 9.05 -16.51
N ARG A 161 -2.95 8.89 -17.84
CA ARG A 161 -2.20 9.81 -18.71
C ARG A 161 -2.66 11.27 -18.55
N GLN A 162 -3.95 11.51 -18.35
CA GLN A 162 -4.46 12.87 -18.11
C GLN A 162 -3.99 13.42 -16.74
N ILE A 163 -3.85 12.57 -15.72
CA ILE A 163 -3.39 12.95 -14.38
C ILE A 163 -1.89 13.26 -14.39
N ASP A 164 -1.07 12.43 -15.04
CA ASP A 164 0.38 12.67 -15.14
C ASP A 164 0.69 13.98 -15.90
N VAL A 165 -0.15 14.36 -16.87
CA VAL A 165 -0.07 15.66 -17.55
C VAL A 165 -0.43 16.82 -16.61
N LEU A 166 -1.44 16.65 -15.74
CA LEU A 166 -1.82 17.67 -14.75
C LEU A 166 -0.77 17.81 -13.63
N VAL A 167 -0.18 16.71 -13.15
CA VAL A 167 0.85 16.76 -12.09
C VAL A 167 2.18 17.32 -12.60
N LYS A 168 2.52 17.09 -13.89
CA LYS A 168 3.75 17.62 -14.51
C LYS A 168 3.63 19.05 -15.04
N ASN A 169 2.44 19.64 -15.05
CA ASN A 169 2.23 20.99 -15.55
C ASN A 169 1.81 21.93 -14.40
N PRO A 170 2.73 22.60 -13.69
CA PRO A 170 2.39 23.48 -12.56
C PRO A 170 1.60 24.74 -12.97
N LEU A 171 1.36 24.97 -14.27
CA LEU A 171 0.78 26.21 -14.81
C LEU A 171 -0.74 26.31 -14.66
N TRP A 172 -1.49 25.22 -14.44
CA TRP A 172 -2.94 25.34 -14.20
C TRP A 172 -3.28 25.91 -12.81
N ARG A 173 -2.32 25.96 -11.88
CA ARG A 173 -2.45 26.72 -10.62
C ARG A 173 -2.23 28.23 -10.79
N LEU A 174 -1.73 28.67 -11.94
CA LEU A 174 -1.43 30.08 -12.21
C LEU A 174 -2.52 30.78 -13.04
N PHE A 175 -3.48 30.04 -13.63
CA PHE A 175 -4.53 30.61 -14.48
C PHE A 175 -5.93 30.04 -14.19
N GLY A 176 -6.27 29.89 -12.91
CA GLY A 176 -7.66 29.65 -12.48
C GLY A 176 -8.38 30.98 -12.22
N ASN A 177 -8.73 31.69 -13.30
CA ASN A 177 -9.85 32.61 -13.29
C ASN A 177 -11.10 31.79 -13.65
N GLU A 178 -11.96 31.58 -12.66
CA GLU A 178 -13.43 31.78 -12.65
C GLU A 178 -14.01 31.24 -11.34
#